data_AF-A0A1Q7CT95-F1
#
_entry.id   AF-A0A1Q7CT95-F1
#
_cell.length_a   1.000
_cell.length_b   1.000
_cell.length_c   1.000
_cell.angle_alpha   90.00
_cell.angle_beta   90.00
_cell.angle_gamma   90.00
#
_symmetry.space_group_name_H-M   'P 1'
#
loop_
_entity.id
_entity.type
_entity.pdbx_description
1 polymer ?
#
loop_
_entity_poly.entity_id
_entity_poly.type
_entity_poly.pdbx_seq_one_letter_code
_entity_poly.pdbx_strand_id
1 'polypeptide(L)'
;MSLLVFTVLVLALSANAQSPVDKPSESETTLAKKVDPKLHADAVRLVEVSGAKQHLQDNLEKMVNEAQKAMMDKCQGCAPEFGKEWKRRFLERTNINDYLDVYVRAYEKYFTNAEINELIVLQKETSKTAVPSPALKERLTAVMPELMADAIGDCGKIGAKLGAQIGAEIEREHPEYMKPPANSTRP
;
A
#
# COMPACT_ATOMS: atom_id res chain seq x y z
N MET A 1 11.38 -12.32 -17.26
CA MET A 1 11.79 -11.65 -16.01
C MET A 1 12.27 -10.24 -16.34
N SER A 2 11.33 -9.30 -16.49
CA SER A 2 11.68 -7.88 -16.55
C SER A 2 11.72 -7.37 -15.13
N LEU A 3 12.92 -7.37 -14.56
CA LEU A 3 13.26 -6.48 -13.46
C LEU A 3 13.21 -5.06 -14.01
N LEU A 4 12.11 -4.36 -13.80
CA LEU A 4 12.07 -2.92 -13.98
C LEU A 4 11.43 -2.31 -12.73
N VAL A 5 12.33 -1.73 -11.94
CA VAL A 5 12.12 -0.60 -11.04
C VAL A 5 11.55 -0.92 -9.65
N PHE A 6 12.40 -1.53 -8.81
CA PHE A 6 12.39 -1.30 -7.36
C PHE A 6 13.79 -0.85 -6.93
N THR A 7 14.17 0.36 -7.34
CA THR A 7 15.37 1.02 -6.81
C THR A 7 14.91 2.17 -5.94
N VAL A 8 14.91 1.95 -4.62
CA VAL A 8 14.68 3.01 -3.62
C VAL A 8 15.91 3.92 -3.63
N LEU A 9 15.78 5.11 -4.22
CA LEU A 9 16.78 6.15 -4.11
C LEU A 9 16.52 6.93 -2.81
N VAL A 10 17.37 6.72 -1.81
CA VAL A 10 17.39 7.51 -0.58
C VAL A 10 17.95 8.89 -0.91
N LEU A 11 17.09 9.90 -0.95
CA LEU A 11 17.51 11.30 -1.00
C LEU A 11 17.38 11.91 0.40
N ALA A 12 18.54 12.07 1.06
CA ALA A 12 18.68 12.96 2.20
C ALA A 12 18.50 14.40 1.72
N LEU A 13 17.40 15.04 2.13
CA LEU A 13 17.18 16.47 1.92
C LEU A 13 17.51 17.21 3.23
N SER A 14 18.63 17.92 3.19
CA SER A 14 18.98 18.97 4.15
C SER A 14 17.88 20.03 4.15
N ALA A 15 17.33 20.32 5.33
CA ALA A 15 16.34 21.35 5.54
C ALA A 15 16.92 22.73 5.22
N ASN A 16 16.29 23.44 4.28
CA ASN A 16 16.35 24.90 4.21
C ASN A 16 14.93 25.43 4.37
N ALA A 17 14.71 26.10 5.49
CA ALA A 17 13.47 26.75 5.84
C ALA A 17 13.32 28.05 5.03
N GLN A 18 12.22 28.18 4.30
CA GLN A 18 11.68 29.47 3.86
C GLN A 18 10.17 29.33 3.68
N SER A 19 9.42 29.89 4.63
CA SER A 19 7.99 30.17 4.45
C SER A 19 7.83 31.33 3.46
N PRO A 20 6.76 31.35 2.65
CA PRO A 20 5.83 32.45 2.84
C PRO A 20 4.33 32.14 2.56
N VAL A 21 3.51 32.83 3.35
CA VAL A 21 2.27 33.54 3.00
C VAL A 21 0.98 32.71 2.78
N ASP A 22 0.07 32.95 3.72
CA ASP A 22 -1.36 32.65 3.68
C ASP A 22 -2.03 33.11 2.38
N LYS A 23 -2.71 32.18 1.72
CA LYS A 23 -3.70 32.47 0.69
C LYS A 23 -5.05 31.87 1.12
N PRO A 24 -6.17 32.61 1.04
CA PRO A 24 -7.45 32.13 1.50
C PRO A 24 -7.87 30.85 0.77
N SER A 25 -8.22 29.85 1.58
CA SER A 25 -8.80 28.58 1.17
C SER A 25 -10.11 28.82 0.41
N GLU A 26 -10.06 28.70 -0.92
CA GLU A 26 -11.24 28.30 -1.68
C GLU A 26 -11.61 26.89 -1.22
N SER A 27 -12.69 26.83 -0.44
CA SER A 27 -13.36 25.58 -0.11
C SER A 27 -13.96 25.01 -1.39
N GLU A 28 -13.15 24.27 -2.16
CA GLU A 28 -13.68 23.30 -3.13
C GLU A 28 -14.42 22.23 -2.33
N THR A 29 -15.72 22.45 -2.24
CA THR A 29 -16.70 21.46 -1.82
C THR A 29 -16.50 20.25 -2.73
N THR A 30 -15.80 19.24 -2.22
CA THR A 30 -15.45 18.02 -2.94
C THR A 30 -16.71 17.20 -3.15
N LEU A 31 -17.52 17.60 -4.15
CA LEU A 31 -18.43 16.68 -4.80
C LEU A 31 -17.54 15.55 -5.33
N ALA A 32 -17.56 14.41 -4.64
CA ALA A 32 -16.81 13.23 -5.04
C ALA A 32 -17.07 12.99 -6.53
N LYS A 33 -16.07 13.29 -7.36
CA LYS A 33 -16.18 13.23 -8.81
C LYS A 33 -16.56 11.78 -9.14
N LYS A 34 -17.80 11.58 -9.62
CA LYS A 34 -18.28 10.25 -9.98
C LYS A 34 -17.31 9.67 -11.00
N VAL A 35 -16.63 8.58 -10.63
CA VAL A 35 -15.69 7.90 -11.52
C VAL A 35 -16.44 7.40 -12.75
N ASP A 36 -15.83 7.60 -13.91
CA ASP A 36 -16.36 7.11 -15.18
C ASP A 36 -16.38 5.56 -15.16
N PRO A 37 -17.52 4.90 -15.42
CA PRO A 37 -17.60 3.43 -15.33
C PRO A 37 -16.64 2.69 -16.25
N LYS A 38 -16.32 3.26 -17.42
CA LYS A 38 -15.34 2.68 -18.34
C LYS A 38 -13.93 2.81 -17.76
N LEU A 39 -13.57 3.98 -17.22
CA LEU A 39 -12.29 4.18 -16.56
C LEU A 39 -12.08 3.17 -15.42
N HIS A 40 -13.11 2.95 -14.59
CA HIS A 40 -13.06 1.95 -13.53
C HIS A 40 -12.81 0.54 -14.07
N ALA A 41 -13.61 0.12 -15.06
CA ALA A 41 -13.47 -1.22 -15.66
C ALA A 41 -12.08 -1.43 -16.28
N ASP A 42 -11.52 -0.43 -16.95
CA ASP A 42 -10.19 -0.52 -17.54
C ASP A 42 -9.08 -0.46 -16.47
N ALA A 43 -9.24 0.32 -15.39
CA ALA A 43 -8.29 0.32 -14.28
C ALA A 43 -8.25 -1.04 -13.56
N VAL A 44 -9.41 -1.68 -13.34
CA VAL A 44 -9.50 -3.06 -12.84
C VAL A 44 -8.74 -4.00 -13.77
N ARG A 45 -9.01 -3.91 -15.08
CA ARG A 45 -8.33 -4.74 -16.08
C ARG A 45 -6.82 -4.52 -16.10
N LEU A 46 -6.34 -3.28 -15.94
CA LEU A 46 -4.92 -2.98 -15.85
C LEU A 46 -4.26 -3.71 -14.67
N VAL A 47 -4.90 -3.65 -13.49
CA VAL A 47 -4.43 -4.36 -12.29
C VAL A 47 -4.42 -5.87 -12.53
N GLU A 48 -5.43 -6.44 -13.19
CA GLU A 48 -5.47 -7.86 -13.54
C GLU A 48 -4.30 -8.27 -14.45
N VAL A 49 -4.09 -7.55 -15.57
CA VAL A 49 -3.07 -7.92 -16.55
C VAL A 49 -1.65 -7.65 -16.06
N SER A 50 -1.48 -6.80 -15.03
CA SER A 50 -0.19 -6.58 -14.37
C SER A 50 0.33 -7.81 -13.62
N GLY A 51 -0.55 -8.78 -13.29
CA GLY A 51 -0.21 -9.91 -12.43
C GLY A 51 -0.10 -9.55 -10.95
N ALA A 52 -0.53 -8.34 -10.53
CA ALA A 52 -0.45 -7.87 -9.15
C ALA A 52 -1.11 -8.84 -8.15
N LYS A 53 -2.24 -9.44 -8.51
CA LYS A 53 -2.91 -10.43 -7.65
C LYS A 53 -2.03 -11.64 -7.35
N GLN A 54 -1.44 -12.24 -8.39
CA GLN A 54 -0.56 -13.40 -8.23
C GLN A 54 0.69 -13.00 -7.44
N HIS A 55 1.27 -11.84 -7.74
CA HIS A 55 2.43 -11.34 -7.00
C HIS A 55 2.13 -11.18 -5.50
N LEU A 56 0.99 -10.60 -5.13
CA LEU A 56 0.57 -10.48 -3.73
C LEU A 56 0.33 -11.85 -3.10
N GLN A 57 -0.33 -12.78 -3.79
CA GLN A 57 -0.56 -14.14 -3.31
C GLN A 57 0.77 -14.88 -3.02
N ASP A 58 1.72 -14.80 -3.94
CA ASP A 58 3.01 -15.51 -3.84
C ASP A 58 3.89 -14.92 -2.72
N ASN A 59 3.76 -13.63 -2.43
CA ASN A 59 4.63 -12.93 -1.48
C ASN A 59 3.96 -12.61 -0.14
N LEU A 60 2.66 -12.89 0.02
CA LEU A 60 1.88 -12.51 1.21
C LEU A 60 2.54 -13.00 2.50
N GLU A 61 2.91 -14.29 2.55
CA GLU A 61 3.52 -14.86 3.75
C GLU A 61 4.83 -14.15 4.11
N LYS A 62 5.68 -13.86 3.12
CA LYS A 62 6.94 -13.15 3.35
C LYS A 62 6.69 -11.74 3.91
N MET A 63 5.76 -10.99 3.33
CA MET A 63 5.40 -9.65 3.81
C MET A 63 4.86 -9.69 5.24
N VAL A 64 4.01 -10.67 5.56
CA VAL A 64 3.47 -10.83 6.93
C VAL A 64 4.55 -11.27 7.91
N ASN A 65 5.53 -12.08 7.51
CA ASN A 65 6.68 -12.43 8.36
C ASN A 65 7.50 -11.18 8.73
N GLU A 66 7.76 -10.30 7.77
CA GLU A 66 8.49 -9.05 7.99
C GLU A 66 7.69 -8.10 8.91
N ALA A 67 6.37 -7.99 8.70
CA ALA A 67 5.49 -7.20 9.55
C ALA A 67 5.41 -7.75 10.98
N GLN A 68 5.28 -9.07 11.14
CA GLN A 68 5.28 -9.74 12.44
C GLN A 68 6.59 -9.44 13.17
N LYS A 69 7.74 -9.58 12.50
CA LYS A 69 9.05 -9.26 13.09
C LYS A 69 9.11 -7.82 13.55
N ALA A 70 8.75 -6.87 12.68
CA ALA A 70 8.79 -5.44 13.01
C ALA A 70 7.85 -5.07 14.17
N MET A 71 6.70 -5.74 14.29
CA MET A 71 5.78 -5.60 15.42
C MET A 71 6.40 -6.15 16.71
N MET A 72 6.92 -7.38 16.68
CA MET A 72 7.51 -8.02 17.86
C MET A 72 8.76 -7.29 18.35
N ASP A 73 9.58 -6.74 17.45
CA ASP A 73 10.75 -5.92 17.80
C ASP A 73 10.36 -4.66 18.60
N LYS A 74 9.14 -4.14 18.39
CA LYS A 74 8.60 -2.97 19.12
C LYS A 74 7.82 -3.36 20.38
N CYS A 75 7.33 -4.60 20.48
CA CYS A 75 6.53 -5.06 21.62
C CYS A 75 7.39 -5.81 22.65
N GLN A 76 8.06 -5.05 23.53
CA GLN A 76 8.92 -5.62 24.58
C GLN A 76 8.17 -6.53 25.58
N GLY A 77 6.85 -6.36 25.70
CA GLY A 77 5.98 -7.15 26.56
C GLY A 77 5.38 -8.39 25.90
N CYS A 78 5.44 -8.52 24.57
CA CYS A 78 4.78 -9.61 23.86
C CYS A 78 5.59 -10.91 23.97
N ALA A 79 4.93 -12.00 24.32
CA ALA A 79 5.47 -13.34 24.23
C ALA A 79 5.56 -13.79 22.75
N PRO A 80 6.49 -14.71 22.40
CA PRO A 80 6.59 -15.23 21.03
C PRO A 80 5.27 -15.80 20.47
N GLU A 81 4.42 -16.34 21.34
CA GLU A 81 3.10 -16.89 21.03
C GLU A 81 2.16 -15.81 20.47
N PHE A 82 2.22 -14.58 20.97
CA PHE A 82 1.48 -13.44 20.43
C PHE A 82 1.78 -13.27 18.94
N GLY A 83 3.07 -13.22 18.58
CA GLY A 83 3.49 -13.03 17.20
C GLY A 83 3.04 -14.16 16.28
N LYS A 84 3.11 -15.41 16.75
CA LYS A 84 2.67 -16.59 15.98
C LYS A 84 1.17 -16.53 15.68
N GLU A 85 0.36 -16.24 16.69
CA GLU A 85 -1.09 -16.16 16.55
C GLU A 85 -1.50 -14.94 15.71
N TRP A 86 -0.82 -13.81 15.91
CA TRP A 86 -1.01 -12.62 15.09
C TRP A 86 -0.76 -12.90 13.61
N LYS A 87 0.39 -13.52 13.27
CA LYS A 87 0.71 -13.92 11.89
C LYS A 87 -0.37 -14.83 11.31
N ARG A 88 -0.77 -15.86 12.06
CA ARG A 88 -1.76 -16.85 11.62
C ARG A 88 -3.08 -16.16 11.26
N ARG A 89 -3.64 -15.36 12.18
CA ARG A 89 -4.89 -14.62 11.96
C ARG A 89 -4.77 -13.59 10.85
N PHE A 90 -3.62 -12.94 10.71
CA PHE A 90 -3.40 -11.94 9.67
C PHE A 90 -3.44 -12.57 8.28
N LEU A 91 -2.74 -13.69 8.08
CA LEU A 91 -2.79 -14.45 6.83
C LEU A 91 -4.20 -14.94 6.51
N GLU A 92 -4.90 -15.47 7.52
CA GLU A 92 -6.25 -16.03 7.36
C GLU A 92 -7.30 -14.96 7.01
N ARG A 93 -7.14 -13.74 7.51
CA ARG A 93 -8.11 -12.64 7.35
C ARG A 93 -7.72 -11.62 6.28
N THR A 94 -6.53 -11.73 5.68
CA THR A 94 -6.11 -10.80 4.63
C THR A 94 -6.96 -11.02 3.39
N ASN A 95 -7.68 -9.97 2.97
CA ASN A 95 -8.32 -9.93 1.67
C ASN A 95 -7.42 -9.18 0.68
N ILE A 96 -6.82 -9.92 -0.26
CA ILE A 96 -5.94 -9.35 -1.29
C ILE A 96 -6.65 -8.32 -2.16
N ASN A 97 -7.96 -8.47 -2.39
CA ASN A 97 -8.71 -7.54 -3.23
C ASN A 97 -8.74 -6.12 -2.63
N ASP A 98 -8.75 -5.99 -1.29
CA ASP A 98 -8.73 -4.67 -0.65
C ASP A 98 -7.47 -3.87 -1.02
N TYR A 99 -6.34 -4.56 -1.21
CA TYR A 99 -5.06 -3.96 -1.65
C TYR A 99 -5.07 -3.68 -3.15
N LEU A 100 -5.65 -4.56 -3.97
CA LEU A 100 -5.79 -4.33 -5.41
C LEU A 100 -6.67 -3.12 -5.71
N ASP A 101 -7.74 -2.93 -4.93
CA ASP A 101 -8.64 -1.79 -5.07
C ASP A 101 -7.95 -0.45 -4.77
N VAL A 102 -6.88 -0.44 -3.96
CA VAL A 102 -6.04 0.76 -3.78
C VAL A 102 -5.40 1.17 -5.10
N TYR A 103 -4.82 0.21 -5.84
CA TYR A 103 -4.22 0.49 -7.14
C TYR A 103 -5.25 0.90 -8.18
N VAL A 104 -6.44 0.28 -8.18
CA VAL A 104 -7.56 0.70 -9.06
C VAL A 104 -7.89 2.17 -8.84
N ARG A 105 -8.15 2.58 -7.59
CA ARG A 105 -8.45 3.98 -7.25
C ARG A 105 -7.30 4.93 -7.55
N ALA A 106 -6.06 4.49 -7.36
CA ALA A 106 -4.89 5.29 -7.70
C ALA A 106 -4.82 5.51 -9.23
N TYR A 107 -5.02 4.47 -10.03
CA TYR A 107 -5.07 4.59 -11.49
C TYR A 107 -6.18 5.53 -11.95
N GLU A 108 -7.38 5.44 -11.38
CA GLU A 108 -8.50 6.35 -11.65
C GLU A 108 -8.21 7.81 -11.29
N LYS A 109 -7.45 8.04 -10.21
CA LYS A 109 -7.07 9.39 -9.74
C LYS A 109 -6.05 10.04 -10.68
N TYR A 110 -5.06 9.29 -11.14
CA TYR A 110 -3.89 9.84 -11.81
C TYR A 110 -3.91 9.76 -13.34
N PHE A 111 -4.71 8.88 -13.93
CA PHE A 111 -4.72 8.64 -15.36
C PHE A 111 -6.09 8.81 -16.00
N THR A 112 -6.06 9.15 -17.28
CA THR A 112 -7.21 9.20 -18.17
C THR A 112 -7.49 7.83 -18.78
N ASN A 113 -8.69 7.68 -19.35
CA ASN A 113 -9.09 6.49 -20.10
C ASN A 113 -8.10 6.11 -21.23
N ALA A 114 -7.52 7.10 -21.92
CA ALA A 114 -6.58 6.86 -23.02
C ALA A 114 -5.24 6.32 -22.49
N GLU A 115 -4.74 6.90 -21.40
CA GLU A 115 -3.48 6.49 -20.77
C GLU A 115 -3.60 5.09 -20.14
N ILE A 116 -4.71 4.78 -19.47
CA ILE A 116 -4.96 3.42 -18.95
C ILE A 116 -5.00 2.40 -20.08
N ASN A 117 -5.66 2.71 -21.19
CA ASN A 117 -5.67 1.82 -22.35
C ASN A 117 -4.26 1.57 -22.91
N GLU A 118 -3.44 2.61 -23.01
CA GLU A 118 -2.04 2.47 -23.44
C GLU A 118 -1.24 1.60 -22.47
N LEU A 119 -1.40 1.80 -21.15
CA LEU A 119 -0.77 0.97 -20.13
C LEU A 119 -1.19 -0.51 -20.22
N ILE A 120 -2.47 -0.79 -20.49
CA ILE A 120 -2.97 -2.16 -20.69
C ILE A 120 -2.31 -2.81 -21.90
N VAL A 121 -2.15 -2.07 -23.00
CA VAL A 121 -1.47 -2.57 -24.22
C VAL A 121 -0.02 -2.89 -23.89
N LEU A 122 0.71 -1.96 -23.27
CA LEU A 122 2.10 -2.14 -22.85
C LEU A 122 2.28 -3.36 -21.92
N GLN A 123 1.35 -3.58 -20.99
CA GLN A 123 1.43 -4.69 -20.04
C GLN A 123 1.18 -6.06 -20.69
N LYS A 124 0.41 -6.10 -21.79
CA LYS A 124 0.15 -7.31 -22.57
C LYS A 124 1.21 -7.58 -23.62
N GLU A 125 1.93 -6.55 -24.05
CA GLU A 125 3.01 -6.72 -25.00
C GLU A 125 4.13 -7.54 -24.36
N THR A 126 4.32 -8.75 -24.89
CA THR A 126 5.45 -9.61 -24.54
C THR A 126 6.74 -9.17 -25.21
N SER A 127 6.68 -8.14 -26.08
CA SER A 127 7.84 -7.60 -26.76
C SER A 127 8.70 -6.77 -25.82
N LYS A 128 10.02 -7.03 -25.82
CA LYS A 128 10.99 -6.21 -25.07
C LYS A 128 11.16 -4.80 -25.63
N THR A 129 10.51 -4.48 -26.75
CA THR A 129 10.61 -3.20 -27.44
C THR A 129 9.38 -2.30 -27.25
N ALA A 130 8.38 -2.76 -26.48
CA ALA A 130 7.23 -1.95 -26.12
C ALA A 130 7.72 -0.70 -25.39
N VAL A 131 7.44 0.49 -25.93
CA VAL A 131 7.80 1.76 -25.30
C VAL A 131 6.54 2.63 -25.19
N PRO A 132 6.35 3.33 -24.06
CA PRO A 132 5.26 4.28 -23.93
C PRO A 132 5.42 5.42 -24.93
N SER A 133 4.30 6.01 -25.33
CA SER A 133 4.24 7.26 -26.07
C SER A 133 4.99 8.36 -25.31
N PRO A 134 5.53 9.37 -26.00
CA PRO A 134 6.19 10.50 -25.33
C PRO A 134 5.30 11.15 -24.26
N ALA A 135 4.00 11.29 -24.54
CA ALA A 135 3.02 11.85 -23.61
C ALA A 135 2.83 10.96 -22.37
N LEU A 136 2.64 9.64 -22.55
CA LEU A 136 2.52 8.72 -21.41
C LEU A 136 3.82 8.65 -20.60
N LYS A 137 4.99 8.70 -21.25
CA LYS A 137 6.28 8.74 -20.56
C LYS A 137 6.43 9.99 -19.68
N GLU A 138 6.05 11.15 -20.19
CA GLU A 138 6.04 12.39 -19.41
C GLU A 138 5.05 12.29 -18.25
N ARG A 139 3.84 11.77 -18.51
CA ARG A 139 2.82 11.56 -17.49
C ARG A 139 3.31 10.65 -16.37
N LEU A 140 3.85 9.48 -16.71
CA LEU A 140 4.42 8.54 -15.74
C LEU A 140 5.51 9.19 -14.90
N THR A 141 6.39 9.97 -15.53
CA THR A 141 7.45 10.69 -14.80
C THR A 141 6.87 11.69 -13.80
N ALA A 142 5.79 12.39 -14.17
CA ALA A 142 5.15 13.40 -13.34
C ALA A 142 4.36 12.80 -12.16
N VAL A 143 3.61 11.71 -12.38
CA VAL A 143 2.60 11.24 -11.40
C VAL A 143 3.02 10.03 -10.59
N MET A 144 3.96 9.20 -11.09
CA MET A 144 4.30 7.95 -10.40
C MET A 144 4.82 8.12 -8.97
N PRO A 145 5.62 9.14 -8.61
CA PRO A 145 6.05 9.32 -7.21
C PRO A 145 4.88 9.51 -6.24
N GLU A 146 3.91 10.37 -6.60
CA GLU A 146 2.74 10.65 -5.76
C GLU A 146 1.77 9.46 -5.73
N LEU A 147 1.54 8.84 -6.90
CA LEU A 147 0.74 7.62 -7.00
C LEU A 147 1.27 6.52 -6.08
N MET A 148 2.58 6.27 -6.12
CA MET A 148 3.20 5.25 -5.28
C MET A 148 3.13 5.61 -3.80
N ALA A 149 3.31 6.87 -3.43
CA ALA A 149 3.17 7.33 -2.06
C ALA A 149 1.74 7.11 -1.52
N ASP A 150 0.73 7.47 -2.30
CA ASP A 150 -0.69 7.23 -1.97
C ASP A 150 -0.98 5.74 -1.82
N ALA A 151 -0.57 4.93 -2.80
CA ALA A 151 -0.82 3.49 -2.78
C ALA A 151 -0.14 2.80 -1.59
N ILE A 152 1.12 3.14 -1.30
CA ILE A 152 1.84 2.62 -0.12
C ILE A 152 1.13 3.05 1.17
N GLY A 153 0.73 4.32 1.26
CA GLY A 153 0.02 4.85 2.42
C GLY A 153 -1.30 4.13 2.68
N ASP A 154 -2.12 3.94 1.65
CA ASP A 154 -3.43 3.32 1.77
C ASP A 154 -3.35 1.80 2.01
N CYS A 155 -2.45 1.09 1.32
CA CYS A 155 -2.14 -0.31 1.64
C CYS A 155 -1.66 -0.46 3.09
N GLY A 156 -0.83 0.48 3.56
CA GLY A 156 -0.35 0.55 4.94
C GLY A 156 -1.49 0.71 5.94
N LYS A 157 -2.48 1.56 5.66
CA LYS A 157 -3.68 1.75 6.51
C LYS A 157 -4.51 0.47 6.60
N ILE A 158 -4.70 -0.25 5.49
CA ILE A 158 -5.42 -1.53 5.47
C ILE A 158 -4.72 -2.53 6.39
N GLY A 159 -3.42 -2.73 6.20
CA GLY A 159 -2.63 -3.66 7.01
C GLY A 159 -2.58 -3.27 8.49
N ALA A 160 -2.38 -1.98 8.80
CA ALA A 160 -2.36 -1.47 10.16
C ALA A 160 -3.70 -1.68 10.88
N LYS A 161 -4.82 -1.42 10.20
CA LYS A 161 -6.16 -1.62 10.76
C LYS A 161 -6.40 -3.10 11.10
N LEU A 162 -6.14 -4.01 10.16
CA LEU A 162 -6.29 -5.45 10.39
C LEU A 162 -5.37 -5.93 11.51
N GLY A 163 -4.10 -5.52 11.48
CA GLY A 163 -3.10 -5.89 12.47
C GLY A 163 -3.45 -5.41 13.88
N ALA A 164 -3.97 -4.20 14.02
CA ALA A 164 -4.40 -3.65 15.31
C ALA A 164 -5.63 -4.38 15.86
N GLN A 165 -6.61 -4.69 15.00
CA GLN A 165 -7.78 -5.48 15.39
C GLN A 165 -7.38 -6.86 15.92
N ILE A 166 -6.54 -7.57 15.17
CA ILE A 166 -6.01 -8.88 15.58
C ILE A 166 -5.23 -8.77 16.89
N GLY A 167 -4.36 -7.76 17.03
CA GLY A 167 -3.58 -7.57 18.26
C GLY A 167 -4.46 -7.35 19.49
N ALA A 168 -5.48 -6.51 19.38
CA ALA A 168 -6.43 -6.25 20.47
C ALA A 168 -7.28 -7.48 20.82
N GLU A 169 -7.68 -8.27 19.81
CA GLU A 169 -8.39 -9.54 20.04
C GLU A 169 -7.51 -10.53 20.80
N ILE A 170 -6.24 -10.69 20.40
CA ILE A 170 -5.29 -11.59 21.06
C ILE A 170 -5.01 -11.13 22.49
N GLU A 171 -4.78 -9.84 22.73
CA GLU A 171 -4.55 -9.31 24.09
C GLU A 171 -5.72 -9.61 25.02
N ARG A 172 -6.95 -9.50 24.53
CA ARG A 172 -8.17 -9.80 25.28
C ARG A 172 -8.36 -11.30 25.53
N GLU A 173 -8.05 -12.14 24.55
CA GLU A 173 -8.26 -13.59 24.59
C GLU A 173 -7.13 -14.35 25.29
N HIS A 174 -5.92 -13.81 25.21
CA HIS A 174 -4.67 -14.38 25.70
C HIS A 174 -3.86 -13.33 26.46
N PRO A 175 -4.36 -12.82 27.60
CA PRO A 175 -3.60 -11.86 28.41
C PRO A 175 -2.25 -12.43 28.87
N GLU A 176 -2.10 -13.75 28.96
CA GLU A 176 -0.83 -14.43 29.26
C GLU A 176 0.25 -14.25 28.18
N TYR A 177 -0.13 -13.86 26.96
CA TYR A 177 0.83 -13.50 25.91
C TYR A 177 1.42 -12.10 26.10
N MET A 178 0.96 -11.35 27.10
CA MET A 178 1.47 -10.05 27.50
C MET A 178 2.12 -10.17 28.87
N LYS A 179 3.40 -9.79 28.98
CA LYS A 179 4.05 -9.69 30.29
C LYS A 179 3.38 -8.59 31.11
N PRO A 180 3.23 -8.79 32.44
CA PRO A 180 2.85 -7.69 33.32
C PRO A 180 3.85 -6.54 33.16
N PRO A 181 3.40 -5.26 33.22
CA PRO A 181 4.32 -4.14 33.23
C PRO A 181 5.33 -4.31 34.38
N ALA A 182 6.60 -4.02 34.12
CA ALA A 182 7.75 -4.30 34.99
C ALA A 182 7.69 -3.67 36.40
N ASN A 183 6.62 -2.93 36.73
CA ASN A 183 6.41 -2.23 38.00
C ASN A 183 5.24 -2.77 38.84
N SER A 184 4.66 -3.93 38.53
CA SER A 184 3.57 -4.52 39.37
C SER A 184 4.06 -5.19 40.66
N THR A 185 5.37 -5.28 40.88
CA THR A 185 5.99 -5.63 42.16
C THR A 185 6.41 -4.37 42.91
N ARG A 186 5.47 -3.73 43.61
CA ARG A 186 5.81 -2.96 44.81
C ARG A 186 5.03 -3.57 45.99
N PRO A 187 5.72 -4.04 47.04
CA PRO A 187 5.09 -4.65 48.22
C PRO A 187 4.17 -3.69 48.97
#